data_AF-A0A2P6NW88-F1
#
_entry.id   AF-A0A2P6NW88-F1
#
_cell.length_a   1.000
_cell.length_b   1.000
_cell.length_c   1.000
_cell.angle_alpha   90.00
_cell.angle_beta   90.00
_cell.angle_gamma   90.00
#
_symmetry.space_group_name_H-M   'P 1'
#
loop_
_entity.id
_entity.type
_entity.pdbx_description
1 polymer ?
#
loop_
_entity_poly.entity_id
_entity_poly.type
_entity_poly.pdbx_seq_one_letter_code
_entity_poly.pdbx_strand_id
1 'polypeptide(L)'
;MRTFLLIALTITLVSGWNLRVVNNVAPCAGRNYATIKLFTSDNAQHLVNRGQSYTVDGSKVGFLGLGIQENGMYCRSNGWENGCINPDNAGMQLVVNQGNCRSYSLNNPFYCGAHPPNAKGVVNVAMSGNWPNCVATLTRKGNAPGCNSRC
;
A
#
# COMPACT_ATOMS: atom_id res chain seq x y z
N MET A 1 -49.13 -36.63 10.85
CA MET A 1 -48.63 -35.42 10.17
C MET A 1 -47.17 -35.23 10.56
N ARG A 2 -46.22 -35.36 9.62
CA ARG A 2 -44.78 -35.20 9.87
C ARG A 2 -44.37 -33.81 9.42
N THR A 3 -44.08 -32.94 10.38
CA THR A 3 -43.59 -31.58 10.15
C THR A 3 -42.11 -31.67 9.76
N PHE A 4 -41.80 -31.38 8.49
CA PHE A 4 -40.42 -31.20 8.03
C PHE A 4 -39.98 -29.78 8.35
N LEU A 5 -39.01 -29.61 9.25
CA LEU A 5 -38.32 -28.34 9.49
C LEU A 5 -37.27 -28.17 8.38
N LEU A 6 -37.50 -27.26 7.44
CA LEU A 6 -36.49 -26.79 6.50
C LEU A 6 -35.62 -25.76 7.23
N ILE A 7 -34.43 -26.17 7.65
CA ILE A 7 -33.38 -25.24 8.10
C ILE A 7 -32.81 -24.59 6.84
N ALA A 8 -33.28 -23.38 6.53
CA ALA A 8 -32.67 -22.54 5.51
C ALA A 8 -31.30 -22.06 6.01
N LEU A 9 -30.23 -22.72 5.55
CA LEU A 9 -28.86 -22.30 5.77
C LEU A 9 -28.60 -21.05 4.92
N THR A 10 -28.83 -19.86 5.47
CA THR A 10 -28.39 -18.61 4.85
C THR A 10 -26.87 -18.54 4.93
N ILE A 11 -26.19 -19.05 3.90
CA ILE A 11 -24.77 -18.74 3.67
C ILE A 11 -24.74 -17.26 3.31
N THR A 12 -24.46 -16.40 4.29
CA THR A 12 -24.02 -15.04 4.00
C THR A 12 -22.70 -15.16 3.24
N LEU A 13 -22.79 -15.12 1.91
CA LEU A 13 -21.68 -14.78 1.04
C LEU A 13 -21.22 -13.39 1.47
N VAL A 14 -20.31 -13.34 2.45
CA VAL A 14 -19.50 -12.16 2.70
C VAL A 14 -18.70 -12.00 1.42
N SER A 15 -19.20 -11.19 0.50
CA SER A 15 -18.47 -10.85 -0.71
C SER A 15 -17.21 -10.14 -0.24
N GLY A 16 -16.11 -10.88 -0.11
CA GLY A 16 -14.83 -10.32 0.32
C GLY A 16 -14.48 -9.16 -0.60
N TRP A 17 -14.43 -7.96 -0.05
CA TRP A 17 -14.01 -6.78 -0.81
C TRP A 17 -12.51 -6.91 -1.02
N ASN A 18 -12.05 -7.01 -2.26
CA ASN A 18 -10.64 -7.22 -2.57
C ASN A 18 -10.04 -5.94 -3.15
N LEU A 19 -8.87 -5.57 -2.65
CA LEU A 19 -8.07 -4.48 -3.20
C LEU A 19 -6.89 -5.08 -3.96
N ARG A 20 -6.94 -5.03 -5.29
CA ARG A 20 -5.81 -5.39 -6.14
C ARG A 20 -4.85 -4.21 -6.23
N VAL A 21 -3.63 -4.39 -5.74
CA VAL A 21 -2.56 -3.41 -5.85
C VAL A 21 -1.67 -3.79 -7.03
N VAL A 22 -1.50 -2.90 -8.00
CA VAL A 22 -0.68 -3.10 -9.20
C VAL A 22 0.56 -2.22 -9.07
N ASN A 23 1.75 -2.83 -9.08
CA ASN A 23 3.00 -2.09 -9.00
C ASN A 23 3.54 -1.74 -10.39
N ASN A 24 3.36 -0.48 -10.79
CA ASN A 24 3.99 0.11 -11.99
C ASN A 24 5.03 1.18 -11.62
N VAL A 25 5.51 1.20 -10.36
CA VAL A 25 6.52 2.16 -9.92
C VAL A 25 7.83 1.84 -10.64
N ALA A 26 8.28 2.76 -11.49
CA ALA A 26 9.59 2.67 -12.11
C ALA A 26 10.67 2.75 -11.02
N PRO A 27 11.75 1.95 -11.09
CA PRO A 27 12.84 1.99 -10.10
C PRO A 27 13.54 3.37 -10.11
N CYS A 28 14.22 3.71 -9.03
CA CYS A 28 15.05 4.89 -8.99
C CYS A 28 16.20 4.80 -10.00
N ALA A 29 16.54 5.91 -10.66
CA ALA A 29 17.72 5.98 -11.50
C ALA A 29 18.98 5.65 -10.67
N GLY A 30 19.80 4.72 -11.15
CA GLY A 30 21.04 4.31 -10.47
C GLY A 30 20.88 3.24 -9.37
N ARG A 31 19.66 2.86 -8.97
CA ARG A 31 19.43 1.71 -8.07
C ARG A 31 18.16 0.94 -8.47
N ASN A 32 18.34 -0.32 -8.88
CA ASN A 32 17.28 -1.18 -9.42
C ASN A 32 16.37 -1.82 -8.33
N TYR A 33 15.80 -1.01 -7.45
CA TYR A 33 14.76 -1.50 -6.54
C TYR A 33 13.40 -1.47 -7.25
N ALA A 34 13.12 -2.51 -8.04
CA ALA A 34 11.86 -2.62 -8.78
C ALA A 34 10.71 -3.15 -7.93
N THR A 35 10.71 -2.91 -6.61
CA THR A 35 9.82 -3.58 -5.65
C THR A 35 9.13 -2.60 -4.72
N ILE A 36 7.87 -2.89 -4.42
CA ILE A 36 7.08 -2.25 -3.35
C ILE A 36 6.85 -3.30 -2.26
N LYS A 37 6.94 -2.91 -0.99
CA LYS A 37 6.45 -3.74 0.12
C LYS A 37 5.08 -3.22 0.56
N LEU A 38 4.15 -4.14 0.75
CA LEU A 38 2.83 -3.89 1.32
C LEU A 38 2.79 -4.43 2.75
N PHE A 39 2.14 -3.70 3.65
CA PHE A 39 1.96 -4.04 5.05
C PHE A 39 0.47 -4.04 5.37
N THR A 40 -0.05 -5.19 5.75
CA THR A 40 -1.45 -5.36 6.11
C THR A 40 -1.66 -5.24 7.62
N SER A 41 -2.91 -5.05 8.05
CA SER A 41 -3.25 -4.85 9.47
C SER A 41 -2.95 -6.07 10.37
N ASP A 42 -2.73 -7.25 9.80
CA ASP A 42 -2.30 -8.48 10.47
C ASP A 42 -0.76 -8.60 10.57
N ASN A 43 -0.03 -7.52 10.28
CA ASN A 43 1.44 -7.45 10.24
C ASN A 43 2.10 -8.31 9.14
N ALA A 44 1.33 -8.87 8.21
CA ALA A 44 1.91 -9.55 7.07
C ALA A 44 2.60 -8.54 6.12
N GLN A 45 3.66 -9.02 5.46
CA GLN A 45 4.43 -8.24 4.50
C GLN A 45 4.43 -8.93 3.15
N HIS A 46 4.18 -8.17 2.09
CA HIS A 46 4.17 -8.68 0.72
C HIS A 46 5.05 -7.84 -0.18
N LEU A 47 6.01 -8.48 -0.83
CA LEU A 47 6.87 -7.83 -1.81
C LEU A 47 6.27 -8.00 -3.22
N VAL A 48 6.04 -6.89 -3.91
CA VAL A 48 5.42 -6.86 -5.24
C VAL A 48 6.41 -6.28 -6.23
N ASN A 49 6.87 -7.08 -7.20
CA ASN A 49 7.78 -6.60 -8.24
C ASN A 49 7.06 -5.71 -9.26
N ARG A 50 7.80 -4.88 -9.96
CA ARG A 50 7.27 -4.04 -11.05
C ARG A 50 6.62 -4.92 -12.12
N GLY A 51 5.43 -4.51 -12.57
CA GLY A 51 4.59 -5.26 -13.50
C GLY A 51 3.74 -6.34 -12.84
N GLN A 52 3.92 -6.60 -11.54
CA GLN A 52 3.09 -7.55 -10.79
C GLN A 52 1.96 -6.85 -10.06
N SER A 53 0.99 -7.66 -9.62
CA SER A 53 -0.07 -7.22 -8.73
C SER A 53 -0.24 -8.18 -7.57
N TYR A 54 -0.70 -7.65 -6.44
CA TYR A 54 -1.07 -8.42 -5.26
C TYR A 54 -2.50 -8.08 -4.85
N THR A 55 -3.30 -9.10 -4.53
CA THR A 55 -4.66 -8.90 -4.06
C THR A 55 -4.67 -8.95 -2.55
N VAL A 56 -5.06 -7.84 -1.94
CA VAL A 56 -5.25 -7.71 -0.50
C VAL A 56 -6.72 -7.96 -0.19
N ASP A 57 -6.98 -8.87 0.74
CA ASP A 57 -8.30 -9.00 1.35
C ASP A 57 -8.65 -7.68 2.08
N GLY A 58 -9.80 -7.09 1.78
CA GLY A 58 -10.24 -5.81 2.33
C GLY A 58 -10.35 -5.80 3.86
N SER A 59 -10.59 -6.96 4.48
CA SER A 59 -10.51 -7.09 5.95
C SER A 59 -9.12 -6.78 6.50
N LYS A 60 -8.08 -6.97 5.69
CA LYS A 60 -6.67 -6.70 6.00
C LYS A 60 -6.20 -5.29 5.63
N VAL A 61 -7.02 -4.53 4.91
CA VAL A 61 -6.77 -3.10 4.66
C VAL A 61 -7.14 -2.27 5.89
N GLY A 62 -7.99 -2.78 6.79
CA GLY A 62 -8.24 -2.25 8.13
C GLY A 62 -8.69 -0.78 8.20
N PHE A 63 -8.90 -0.27 9.42
CA PHE A 63 -9.12 1.16 9.65
C PHE A 63 -7.84 1.99 9.45
N LEU A 64 -6.68 1.39 9.75
CA LEU A 64 -5.37 2.03 9.65
C LEU A 64 -4.87 2.16 8.20
N GLY A 65 -5.56 1.51 7.25
CA GLY A 65 -5.17 1.48 5.85
C GLY A 65 -4.09 0.45 5.54
N LEU A 66 -3.80 0.31 4.24
CA LEU A 66 -2.71 -0.50 3.72
C LEU A 66 -1.41 0.28 3.79
N GLY A 67 -0.40 -0.24 4.49
CA GLY A 67 0.95 0.32 4.46
C GLY A 67 1.62 0.01 3.12
N ILE A 68 2.23 1.03 2.50
CA ILE A 68 2.96 0.92 1.25
C ILE A 68 4.35 1.51 1.47
N GLN A 69 5.37 0.70 1.24
CA GLN A 69 6.77 1.13 1.26
C GLN A 69 7.37 1.00 -0.13
N GLU A 70 7.84 2.11 -0.65
CA GLU A 70 8.69 2.17 -1.82
C GLU A 70 10.12 1.88 -1.39
N ASN A 71 10.71 0.84 -1.99
CA ASN A 71 12.10 0.50 -1.71
C ASN A 71 12.99 1.39 -2.57
N GLY A 72 13.78 2.22 -1.91
CA GLY A 72 14.63 3.21 -2.54
C GLY A 72 15.67 3.69 -1.56
N MET A 73 16.58 4.53 -2.04
CA MET A 73 17.61 5.14 -1.22
C MET A 73 17.20 6.57 -0.92
N TYR A 74 16.45 6.80 0.17
CA TYR A 74 15.98 8.14 0.51
C TYR A 74 16.75 8.72 1.68
N CYS A 75 17.22 9.95 1.48
CA CYS A 75 17.86 10.72 2.52
C CYS A 75 16.80 11.34 3.44
N ARG A 76 17.01 11.23 4.75
CA ARG A 76 16.24 12.02 5.72
C ARG A 76 16.62 13.49 5.59
N SER A 77 15.64 14.39 5.63
CA SER A 77 15.84 15.82 5.37
C SER A 77 16.85 16.50 6.31
N ASN A 78 17.11 15.91 7.49
CA ASN A 78 18.01 16.43 8.51
C ASN A 78 19.18 15.49 8.87
N GLY A 79 19.58 14.61 7.95
CA GLY A 79 20.73 13.71 8.17
C GLY A 79 20.41 12.50 9.06
N TRP A 80 21.43 11.94 9.72
CA TRP A 80 21.31 10.71 10.51
C TRP A 80 20.62 11.01 11.86
N GLU A 81 19.40 10.49 12.04
CA GLU A 81 18.67 10.59 13.31
C GLU A 81 19.02 9.38 14.19
N ASN A 82 19.31 9.62 15.48
CA ASN A 82 19.73 8.56 16.39
C ASN A 82 18.65 7.46 16.51
N GLY A 83 19.03 6.20 16.25
CA GLY A 83 18.12 5.05 16.22
C GLY A 83 17.42 4.80 14.88
N CYS A 84 17.70 5.58 13.83
CA CYS A 84 17.12 5.37 12.50
C CYS A 84 18.21 5.40 11.39
N ILE A 85 18.24 4.38 10.53
CA ILE A 85 19.27 4.19 9.49
C ILE A 85 19.02 5.13 8.30
N ASN A 86 20.08 5.75 7.77
CA ASN A 86 20.09 6.48 6.49
C ASN A 86 21.07 5.77 5.55
N PRO A 87 20.71 5.40 4.31
CA PRO A 87 19.43 5.63 3.62
C PRO A 87 18.30 4.68 4.03
N ASP A 88 17.07 5.21 4.01
CA ASP A 88 15.85 4.48 4.39
C ASP A 88 14.90 4.32 3.19
N ASN A 89 13.93 3.43 3.31
CA ASN A 89 12.83 3.29 2.34
C ASN A 89 11.76 4.37 2.61
N ALA A 90 10.99 4.74 1.59
CA ALA A 90 9.91 5.72 1.75
C ALA A 90 8.58 5.01 1.98
N GLY A 91 7.78 5.45 2.95
CA GLY A 91 6.51 4.81 3.30
C GLY A 91 5.32 5.75 3.22
N MET A 92 4.13 5.17 3.11
CA MET A 92 2.83 5.85 3.22
C MET A 92 1.75 4.85 3.65
N GLN A 93 0.59 5.35 4.03
CA GLN A 93 -0.60 4.53 4.27
C GLN A 93 -1.70 4.93 3.29
N LEU A 94 -2.26 3.94 2.61
CA LEU A 94 -3.43 4.08 1.75
C LEU A 94 -4.69 3.65 2.51
N VAL A 95 -5.54 4.62 2.85
CA VAL A 95 -6.84 4.36 3.47
C VAL A 95 -7.91 4.44 2.40
N VAL A 96 -8.65 3.36 2.18
CA VAL A 96 -9.67 3.28 1.13
C VAL A 96 -11.05 3.21 1.77
N ASN A 97 -11.98 4.03 1.30
CA ASN A 97 -13.35 3.98 1.78
C ASN A 97 -14.03 2.67 1.34
N GLN A 98 -14.59 1.96 2.32
CA GLN A 98 -15.23 0.65 2.13
C GLN A 98 -16.53 0.71 1.30
N GLY A 99 -17.22 1.85 1.24
CA GLY A 99 -18.39 2.06 0.39
C GLY A 99 -18.06 2.53 -1.03
N ASN A 100 -16.89 3.16 -1.23
CA ASN A 100 -16.44 3.66 -2.53
C ASN A 100 -14.91 3.69 -2.62
N CYS A 101 -14.31 2.75 -3.33
CA CYS A 101 -12.85 2.69 -3.42
C CYS A 101 -12.18 3.81 -4.24
N ARG A 102 -12.96 4.65 -4.93
CA ARG A 102 -12.41 5.88 -5.54
C ARG A 102 -12.23 6.99 -4.52
N SER A 103 -12.89 6.88 -3.36
CA SER A 103 -12.66 7.76 -2.22
C SER A 103 -11.57 7.15 -1.34
N TYR A 104 -10.40 7.78 -1.31
CA TYR A 104 -9.25 7.32 -0.55
C TYR A 104 -8.47 8.51 0.02
N SER A 105 -7.69 8.25 1.06
CA SER A 105 -6.69 9.18 1.57
C SER A 105 -5.31 8.54 1.64
N LEU A 106 -4.29 9.39 1.54
CA LEU A 106 -2.90 9.00 1.73
C LEU A 106 -2.36 9.66 3.00
N ASN A 107 -2.18 8.85 4.03
CA ASN A 107 -1.58 9.29 5.28
C ASN A 107 -0.05 9.19 5.17
N ASN A 108 0.62 10.01 5.98
CA ASN A 108 2.08 9.99 6.10
C ASN A 108 2.54 8.65 6.70
N PRO A 109 3.80 8.25 6.47
CA PRO A 109 4.31 7.02 7.06
C PRO A 109 4.28 7.06 8.59
N PHE A 110 4.11 5.89 9.18
CA PHE A 110 4.34 5.66 10.60
C PHE A 110 5.74 5.04 10.78
N TYR A 111 6.77 5.88 10.87
CA TYR A 111 8.16 5.48 11.09
C TYR A 111 8.77 6.21 12.30
N CYS A 112 9.91 5.70 12.78
CA CYS A 112 10.75 6.40 13.75
C CYS A 112 11.37 7.67 13.14
N GLY A 113 11.49 8.74 13.94
CA GLY A 113 12.15 9.99 13.55
C GLY A 113 11.21 11.10 13.12
N ALA A 114 11.71 12.35 13.11
CA ALA A 114 10.91 13.53 12.83
C ALA A 114 10.75 13.77 11.31
N HIS A 115 11.65 13.20 10.50
CA HIS A 115 11.70 13.42 9.05
C HIS A 115 11.80 12.13 8.24
N PRO A 116 10.87 11.17 8.41
CA PRO A 116 10.89 9.94 7.63
C PRO A 116 10.61 10.20 6.15
N PRO A 117 11.28 9.50 5.22
CA PRO A 117 10.98 9.59 3.80
C PRO A 117 9.52 9.19 3.51
N ASN A 118 8.81 10.06 2.80
CA ASN A 118 7.37 9.91 2.58
C ASN A 118 7.08 9.48 1.14
N ALA A 119 6.54 8.28 0.96
CA ALA A 119 6.22 7.72 -0.34
C ALA A 119 5.16 8.54 -1.09
N LYS A 120 4.35 9.36 -0.41
CA LYS A 120 3.45 10.32 -1.07
C LYS A 120 4.19 11.31 -1.95
N GLY A 121 5.46 11.60 -1.67
CA GLY A 121 6.29 12.48 -2.51
C GLY A 121 6.75 11.82 -3.80
N VAL A 122 6.76 10.48 -3.88
CA VAL A 122 7.44 9.74 -4.96
C VAL A 122 6.53 8.75 -5.70
N VAL A 123 5.44 8.30 -5.08
CA VAL A 123 4.47 7.36 -5.64
C VAL A 123 3.13 8.08 -5.86
N ASN A 124 2.59 7.92 -7.06
CA ASN A 124 1.20 8.21 -7.40
C ASN A 124 0.35 6.96 -7.17
N VAL A 125 -0.82 7.14 -6.57
CA VAL A 125 -1.85 6.11 -6.45
C VAL A 125 -3.04 6.52 -7.29
N ALA A 126 -3.43 5.70 -8.25
CA ALA A 126 -4.65 5.84 -9.02
C ALA A 126 -5.62 4.71 -8.67
N MET A 127 -6.85 5.08 -8.29
CA MET A 127 -7.91 4.12 -7.95
C MET A 127 -8.83 3.91 -9.14
N SER A 128 -9.17 2.66 -9.43
CA SER A 128 -10.13 2.28 -10.48
C SER A 128 -10.96 1.06 -10.08
N GLY A 129 -11.96 0.71 -10.89
CA GLY A 129 -12.92 -0.35 -10.58
C GLY A 129 -13.99 0.10 -9.57
N ASN A 130 -14.66 -0.89 -8.98
CA ASN A 130 -15.68 -0.79 -7.94
C ASN A 130 -15.57 -2.03 -7.03
N TRP A 131 -16.02 -1.95 -5.77
CA TRP A 131 -16.03 -3.11 -4.88
C TRP A 131 -16.91 -4.23 -5.46
N PRO A 132 -16.51 -5.51 -5.33
CA PRO A 132 -15.34 -6.04 -4.61
C PRO A 132 -14.04 -6.07 -5.43
N ASN A 133 -13.98 -5.48 -6.63
CA ASN A 133 -12.87 -5.60 -7.58
C ASN A 133 -12.10 -4.27 -7.75
N CYS A 134 -11.75 -3.62 -6.66
CA CYS A 134 -11.04 -2.34 -6.74
C CYS A 134 -9.57 -2.53 -7.06
N VAL A 135 -9.02 -1.57 -7.81
CA VAL A 135 -7.63 -1.62 -8.25
C VAL A 135 -6.93 -0.32 -7.85
N ALA A 136 -5.86 -0.45 -7.07
CA ALA A 136 -4.91 0.62 -6.78
C ALA A 136 -3.68 0.44 -7.68
N THR A 137 -3.48 1.34 -8.65
CA THR A 137 -2.30 1.34 -9.50
C THR A 137 -1.26 2.32 -8.95
N LEU A 138 -0.08 1.79 -8.62
CA LEU A 138 1.04 2.56 -8.11
C LEU A 138 1.97 2.94 -9.27
N THR A 139 2.33 4.21 -9.42
CA THR A 139 3.28 4.69 -10.44
C THR A 139 4.27 5.67 -9.84
N ARG A 140 5.43 5.84 -10.48
CA ARG A 140 6.43 6.85 -10.08
C ARG A 140 5.93 8.25 -10.43
N LYS A 141 6.06 9.21 -9.50
CA LYS A 141 5.88 10.64 -9.79
C LYS A 141 7.04 11.16 -10.66
N GLY A 142 6.74 11.92 -11.72
CA GLY A 142 7.77 12.42 -12.64
C GLY A 142 8.84 13.32 -12.00
N ASN A 143 8.52 13.96 -10.88
CA ASN A 143 9.40 14.83 -10.09
C ASN A 143 9.74 14.25 -8.71
N ALA A 144 9.72 12.93 -8.56
CA ALA A 144 9.95 12.25 -7.28
C ALA A 144 11.29 12.70 -6.64
N PRO A 145 11.27 13.40 -5.49
CA PRO A 145 12.50 13.78 -4.78
C PRO A 145 13.19 12.54 -4.23
N GLY A 146 14.52 12.57 -4.15
CA GLY A 146 15.29 11.54 -3.44
C GLY A 146 15.56 10.23 -4.20
N CYS A 147 15.19 10.08 -5.48
CA CYS A 147 15.84 9.08 -6.35
C CYS A 147 17.23 9.58 -6.78
N ASN A 148 18.11 9.86 -5.82
CA ASN A 148 19.48 10.27 -6.09
C ASN A 148 20.44 9.16 -5.64
N SER A 149 21.56 9.02 -6.34
CA SER A 149 22.58 7.99 -6.08
C SER A 149 23.36 8.21 -4.79
N ARG A 150 23.18 9.37 -4.13
CA ARG A 150 23.93 9.80 -2.95
C ARG A 150 23.04 10.52 -1.94
N CYS A 151 23.11 10.03 -0.71
CA CYS A 151 23.05 10.78 0.53
C CYS A 151 24.50 10.90 1.02
#